data_AF-A0A817M714-F1
#
_entry.id   AF-A0A817M714-F1
#
_cell.length_a   1.000
_cell.length_b   1.000
_cell.length_c   1.000
_cell.angle_alpha   90.00
_cell.angle_beta   90.00
_cell.angle_gamma   90.00
#
_symmetry.space_group_name_H-M   'P 1'
#
loop_
_entity.id
_entity.type
_entity.pdbx_description
1 polymer ?
#
loop_
_entity_poly.entity_id
_entity_poly.type
_entity_poly.pdbx_seq_one_letter_code
_entity_poly.pdbx_strand_id
1 'polypeptide(L)'
;MQNPIHRKPNSQPNNHFDKLLSDDFIRRSPVERSAGLGSFYDARTDSIVGNISLPNNFITKLTTYNPVYCKVLKDNLIEGENLLDEIGIDDDLWLSLVLNMVSADGIPSLVNSSFNINTKTRILHYCFVSDEKCITDQVYKVKDNILAATVDKEITHMVAAIRLGIHLVIILQLSTDYKYEIDDLLEKISQSLTKNIFKITKNEKQLFNRLIITKVFSNIKDLSEISTLFELFKKVVEIKLLTHVHCPLQCFLRPIQSFCPSYVKYKVKY
;
A
#
# COMPACT_ATOMS: atom_id res chain seq x y z
N MET A 1 -29.95 12.12 -14.43
CA MET A 1 -28.49 12.22 -14.34
C MET A 1 -28.12 12.13 -12.87
N GLN A 2 -27.69 10.95 -12.41
CA GLN A 2 -27.29 10.75 -11.01
C GLN A 2 -25.80 11.13 -10.88
N ASN A 3 -25.48 12.00 -9.93
CA ASN A 3 -24.10 12.36 -9.63
C ASN A 3 -23.33 11.12 -9.18
N PRO A 4 -22.07 10.92 -9.63
CA PRO A 4 -21.23 9.86 -9.09
C PRO A 4 -20.96 10.16 -7.61
N ILE A 5 -21.43 9.26 -6.75
CA ILE A 5 -21.12 9.29 -5.33
C ILE A 5 -19.66 8.87 -5.20
N HIS A 6 -18.75 9.84 -5.07
CA HIS A 6 -17.39 9.57 -4.64
C HIS A 6 -17.45 8.99 -3.22
N ARG A 7 -17.36 7.66 -3.12
CA ARG A 7 -17.19 6.98 -1.85
C ARG A 7 -15.81 7.38 -1.30
N LYS A 8 -15.79 8.13 -0.21
CA LYS A 8 -14.57 8.30 0.57
C LYS A 8 -14.23 6.94 1.20
N PRO A 9 -13.01 6.39 1.02
CA PRO A 9 -12.63 5.15 1.66
C PRO A 9 -12.78 5.31 3.18
N ASN A 10 -13.59 4.44 3.78
CA ASN A 10 -13.81 4.42 5.21
C ASN A 10 -12.56 3.88 5.92
N SER A 11 -12.21 4.55 7.02
CA SER A 11 -11.18 4.16 8.00
C SER A 11 -9.71 4.32 7.58
N GLN A 12 -9.23 5.56 7.64
CA GLN A 12 -7.89 5.80 8.18
C GLN A 12 -7.98 6.85 9.30
N PRO A 13 -7.15 6.73 10.36
CA PRO A 13 -7.10 7.72 11.41
C PRO A 13 -6.80 9.08 10.77
N ASN A 14 -7.58 10.12 11.15
CA ASN A 14 -7.42 11.51 10.73
C ASN A 14 -5.94 11.92 10.70
N ASN A 15 -5.27 11.74 9.56
CA ASN A 15 -3.83 11.88 9.48
C ASN A 15 -3.52 13.30 9.05
N HIS A 16 -2.65 13.99 9.80
CA HIS A 16 -2.19 15.34 9.49
C HIS A 16 -1.66 15.44 8.04
N PHE A 17 -1.05 14.36 7.54
CA PHE A 17 -0.62 14.21 6.16
C PHE A 17 -1.76 14.39 5.14
N ASP A 18 -2.94 13.80 5.37
CA ASP A 18 -4.07 13.92 4.43
C ASP A 18 -4.67 15.33 4.43
N LYS A 19 -4.47 16.10 5.51
CA LYS A 19 -4.86 17.53 5.58
C LYS A 19 -3.88 18.47 4.87
N LEU A 20 -2.63 18.04 4.70
CA LEU A 20 -1.60 18.82 4.01
C LEU A 20 -1.69 18.67 2.48
N LEU A 21 -2.36 17.63 2.01
CA LEU A 21 -2.60 17.42 0.59
C LEU A 21 -3.87 18.17 0.17
N SER A 22 -3.76 19.03 -0.84
CA SER A 22 -4.93 19.70 -1.43
C SER A 22 -5.85 18.69 -2.14
N ASP A 23 -7.06 19.10 -2.47
CA ASP A 23 -8.03 18.29 -3.23
C ASP A 23 -7.52 17.86 -4.63
N ASP A 24 -6.41 18.44 -5.11
CA ASP A 24 -5.82 18.13 -6.42
C ASP A 24 -4.99 16.85 -6.46
N PHE A 25 -4.82 16.18 -5.32
CA PHE A 25 -4.04 14.94 -5.22
C PHE A 25 -4.89 13.71 -5.51
N ILE A 26 -4.38 12.84 -6.39
CA ILE A 26 -4.93 11.50 -6.58
C ILE A 26 -4.13 10.53 -5.71
N ARG A 27 -4.82 9.83 -4.81
CA ARG A 27 -4.26 8.74 -4.01
C ARG A 27 -4.22 7.49 -4.88
N ARG A 28 -3.07 6.81 -4.94
CA ARG A 28 -2.94 5.51 -5.61
C ARG A 28 -2.08 4.54 -4.81
N SER A 29 -2.49 3.27 -4.78
CA SER A 29 -1.61 2.20 -4.29
C SER A 29 -0.52 1.89 -5.31
N PRO A 30 0.74 1.74 -4.87
CA PRO A 30 1.86 1.52 -5.77
C PRO A 30 1.80 0.09 -6.31
N VAL A 31 1.66 -0.04 -7.62
CA VAL A 31 1.74 -1.34 -8.30
C VAL A 31 3.19 -1.72 -8.57
N GLU A 32 4.03 -0.71 -8.83
CA GLU A 32 5.47 -0.87 -9.03
C GLU A 32 6.26 -0.49 -7.78
N ARG A 33 7.16 -1.36 -7.34
CA ARG A 33 8.07 -1.10 -6.20
C ARG A 33 9.05 0.05 -6.45
N SER A 34 9.30 0.38 -7.71
CA SER A 34 10.16 1.47 -8.16
C SER A 34 9.55 2.86 -7.94
N ALA A 35 8.25 2.94 -7.64
CA ALA A 35 7.58 4.21 -7.42
C ALA A 35 8.24 4.98 -6.27
N GLY A 36 8.69 6.20 -6.57
CA GLY A 36 9.34 7.10 -5.61
C GLY A 36 8.90 8.53 -5.85
N LEU A 37 9.32 9.44 -4.96
CA LEU A 37 9.11 10.87 -5.20
C LEU A 37 9.79 11.28 -6.51
N GLY A 38 9.08 12.07 -7.31
CA GLY A 38 9.56 12.51 -8.62
C GLY A 38 9.40 11.48 -9.74
N SER A 39 8.83 10.30 -9.46
CA SER A 39 8.43 9.37 -10.51
C SER A 39 7.29 9.97 -11.35
N PHE A 40 7.41 9.85 -12.67
CA PHE A 40 6.37 10.20 -13.63
C PHE A 40 5.36 9.07 -13.78
N TYR A 41 4.11 9.44 -13.97
CA TYR A 41 3.00 8.51 -13.99
C TYR A 41 2.04 8.77 -15.16
N ASP A 42 1.62 7.69 -15.82
CA ASP A 42 0.54 7.71 -16.80
C ASP A 42 -0.72 7.05 -16.20
N ALA A 43 -1.67 7.89 -15.76
CA ALA A 43 -2.91 7.45 -15.14
C ALA A 43 -3.85 6.69 -16.09
N ARG A 44 -3.57 6.67 -17.40
CA ARG A 44 -4.35 5.88 -18.36
C ARG A 44 -3.95 4.42 -18.39
N THR A 45 -2.74 4.11 -17.90
CA THR A 45 -2.17 2.76 -17.88
C THR A 45 -1.75 2.33 -16.47
N ASP A 46 -2.02 3.17 -15.48
CA ASP A 46 -1.58 3.04 -14.08
C ASP A 46 -0.10 2.63 -13.91
N SER A 47 0.79 3.22 -14.72
CA SER A 47 2.21 2.83 -14.78
C SER A 47 3.17 3.98 -14.50
N ILE A 48 4.34 3.62 -13.95
CA ILE A 48 5.47 4.55 -13.80
C ILE A 48 6.21 4.58 -15.13
N VAL A 49 6.35 5.78 -15.70
CA VAL A 49 6.90 5.97 -17.06
C VAL A 49 8.30 6.59 -17.08
N GLY A 50 8.80 7.01 -15.92
CA GLY A 50 10.12 7.58 -15.76
C GLY A 50 10.29 8.19 -14.38
N ASN A 51 11.43 8.83 -14.14
CA ASN A 51 11.69 9.54 -12.90
C ASN A 51 12.63 10.71 -13.13
N ILE A 52 12.59 11.67 -12.20
CA ILE A 52 13.61 12.70 -12.06
C ILE A 52 14.36 12.51 -10.74
N SER A 53 15.64 12.83 -10.74
CA SER A 53 16.38 12.98 -9.50
C SER A 53 15.95 14.28 -8.82
N LEU A 54 15.49 14.16 -7.58
CA LEU A 54 15.12 15.30 -6.75
C LEU A 54 16.24 15.58 -5.75
N PRO A 55 16.86 16.76 -5.80
CA PRO A 55 17.73 17.21 -4.72
C PRO A 55 17.02 17.18 -3.36
N ASN A 56 17.74 16.81 -2.30
CA ASN A 56 17.17 16.61 -0.95
C ASN A 56 16.46 17.85 -0.40
N ASN A 57 16.87 19.06 -0.79
CA ASN A 57 16.24 20.31 -0.39
C ASN A 57 14.84 20.53 -1.02
N PHE A 58 14.43 19.68 -1.97
CA PHE A 58 13.06 19.64 -2.49
C PHE A 58 12.17 18.63 -1.78
N ILE A 59 12.72 17.84 -0.85
CA ILE A 59 11.97 16.81 -0.16
C ILE A 59 11.73 17.27 1.27
N THR A 60 10.46 17.46 1.63
CA THR A 60 10.04 17.64 3.01
C THR A 60 9.69 16.27 3.57
N LYS A 61 10.36 15.90 4.66
CA LYS A 61 9.93 14.79 5.51
C LYS A 61 8.85 15.31 6.45
N LEU A 62 7.68 14.69 6.42
CA LEU A 62 6.60 15.06 7.31
C LEU A 62 6.78 14.35 8.65
N THR A 63 6.41 15.01 9.74
CA THR A 63 6.47 14.41 11.07
C THR A 63 5.49 13.24 11.10
N THR A 64 6.02 12.02 11.06
CA THR A 64 5.19 10.83 11.12
C THR A 64 4.82 10.54 12.57
N TYR A 65 3.52 10.56 12.86
CA TYR A 65 3.01 9.50 13.72
C TYR A 65 3.25 8.21 12.93
N ASN A 66 3.79 7.16 13.53
CA ASN A 66 4.03 5.90 12.82
C ASN A 66 2.82 4.98 13.04
N PRO A 67 1.67 5.19 12.35
CA PRO A 67 0.48 4.40 12.58
C PRO A 67 0.80 2.94 12.27
N VAL A 68 0.38 2.07 13.19
CA VAL A 68 0.32 0.65 12.97
C VAL A 68 -1.15 0.28 12.95
N TYR A 69 -1.55 -0.42 11.90
CA TYR A 69 -2.86 -0.98 11.72
C TYR A 69 -2.71 -2.49 11.65
N CYS A 70 -3.48 -3.22 12.45
CA CYS A 70 -3.59 -4.65 12.33
C CYS A 70 -5.02 -5.08 12.62
N LYS A 71 -5.65 -5.78 11.67
CA LYS A 71 -7.03 -6.25 11.78
C LYS A 71 -7.11 -7.70 11.35
N VAL A 72 -7.98 -8.44 12.02
CA VAL A 72 -8.34 -9.83 11.67
C VAL A 72 -9.75 -9.80 11.12
N LEU A 73 -9.90 -10.07 9.82
CA LEU A 73 -11.19 -10.17 9.16
C LEU A 73 -11.70 -11.62 9.23
N LYS A 74 -13.00 -11.77 9.51
CA LYS A 74 -13.67 -13.05 9.78
C LYS A 74 -14.95 -13.16 8.97
N ASP A 75 -15.24 -14.38 8.51
CA ASP A 75 -16.53 -14.82 7.98
C ASP A 75 -17.22 -13.75 7.10
N ASN A 76 -18.32 -13.18 7.62
CA ASN A 76 -19.27 -12.31 6.92
C ASN A 76 -18.78 -10.85 6.79
N LEU A 77 -17.76 -10.45 7.56
CA LEU A 77 -17.20 -9.09 7.45
C LEU A 77 -16.47 -8.92 6.12
N ILE A 78 -15.96 -10.01 5.53
CA ILE A 78 -15.25 -9.97 4.25
C ILE A 78 -16.23 -9.82 3.06
N GLU A 79 -17.48 -10.26 3.22
CA GLU A 79 -18.53 -10.04 2.20
C GLU A 79 -19.16 -8.64 2.31
N GLY A 80 -19.21 -8.07 3.53
CA GLY A 80 -19.77 -6.74 3.80
C GLY A 80 -18.79 -5.57 3.62
N GLU A 81 -17.50 -5.78 3.88
CA GLU A 81 -16.40 -4.86 3.60
C GLU A 81 -15.70 -5.32 2.31
N ASN A 82 -15.63 -4.48 1.27
CA ASN A 82 -14.84 -4.80 0.09
C ASN A 82 -13.37 -4.90 0.50
N LEU A 83 -12.84 -6.14 0.60
CA LEU A 83 -11.46 -6.41 0.99
C LEU A 83 -10.45 -5.60 0.17
N LEU A 84 -10.75 -5.32 -1.10
CA LEU A 84 -9.91 -4.52 -1.97
C LEU A 84 -9.81 -3.08 -1.47
N ASP A 85 -10.94 -2.46 -1.10
CA ASP A 85 -10.97 -1.11 -0.54
C ASP A 85 -10.18 -1.05 0.79
N GLU A 86 -10.35 -2.06 1.64
CA GLU A 86 -9.68 -2.18 2.93
C GLU A 86 -8.14 -2.24 2.78
N ILE A 87 -7.66 -2.96 1.77
CA ILE A 87 -6.22 -3.03 1.45
C ILE A 87 -5.77 -1.89 0.52
N GLY A 88 -6.64 -0.91 0.24
CA GLY A 88 -6.31 0.29 -0.52
C GLY A 88 -6.23 0.11 -2.03
N ILE A 89 -6.82 -0.95 -2.58
CA ILE A 89 -7.04 -1.09 -4.02
C ILE A 89 -8.40 -0.45 -4.34
N ASP A 90 -8.35 0.74 -4.93
CA ASP A 90 -9.56 1.45 -5.38
C ASP A 90 -10.13 0.87 -6.69
N ASP A 91 -11.35 1.29 -7.04
CA ASP A 91 -12.09 0.79 -8.21
C ASP A 91 -11.32 0.98 -9.54
N ASP A 92 -10.59 2.10 -9.70
CA ASP A 92 -9.86 2.38 -10.94
C ASP A 92 -8.63 1.45 -11.06
N LEU A 93 -7.88 1.31 -9.98
CA LEU A 93 -6.74 0.39 -9.95
C LEU A 93 -7.21 -1.06 -10.12
N TRP A 94 -8.32 -1.43 -9.48
CA TRP A 94 -8.93 -2.73 -9.67
C TRP A 94 -9.29 -2.98 -11.14
N LEU A 95 -9.91 -2.01 -11.81
CA LEU A 95 -10.22 -2.09 -13.23
C LEU A 95 -8.95 -2.28 -14.08
N SER A 96 -7.90 -1.49 -13.82
CA SER A 96 -6.62 -1.61 -14.54
C SER A 96 -5.95 -2.97 -14.35
N LEU A 97 -6.04 -3.55 -13.14
CA LEU A 97 -5.54 -4.89 -12.86
C LEU A 97 -6.34 -5.97 -13.61
N VAL A 98 -7.68 -5.91 -13.57
CA VAL A 98 -8.56 -6.88 -14.26
C VAL A 98 -8.40 -6.80 -15.79
N LEU A 99 -8.17 -5.61 -16.33
CA LEU A 99 -7.89 -5.39 -17.75
C LEU A 99 -6.44 -5.72 -18.15
N ASN A 100 -5.59 -6.16 -17.22
CA ASN A 100 -4.16 -6.44 -17.42
C ASN A 100 -3.38 -5.25 -17.99
N MET A 101 -3.77 -4.02 -17.64
CA MET A 101 -3.03 -2.81 -18.01
C MET A 101 -1.73 -2.68 -17.20
N VAL A 102 -1.72 -3.23 -15.98
CA VAL A 102 -0.59 -3.24 -15.07
C VAL A 102 -0.40 -4.63 -14.46
N SER A 103 0.86 -5.01 -14.17
CA SER A 103 1.19 -6.30 -13.56
C SER A 103 0.64 -6.39 -12.14
N ALA A 104 -0.08 -7.46 -11.83
CA ALA A 104 -0.57 -7.73 -10.50
C ALA A 104 0.50 -8.47 -9.68
N ASP A 105 1.40 -7.71 -9.02
CA ASP A 105 2.46 -8.25 -8.16
C ASP A 105 2.25 -7.84 -6.69
N GLY A 106 2.70 -8.67 -5.73
CA GLY A 106 2.60 -8.35 -4.30
C GLY A 106 1.14 -8.27 -3.82
N ILE A 107 0.76 -7.19 -3.13
CA ILE A 107 -0.62 -6.95 -2.64
C ILE A 107 -1.65 -6.92 -3.80
N PRO A 108 -1.43 -6.16 -4.90
CA PRO A 108 -2.29 -6.21 -6.08
C PRO A 108 -2.64 -7.60 -6.62
N SER A 109 -1.75 -8.60 -6.48
CA SER A 109 -2.01 -9.98 -6.94
C SER A 109 -3.18 -10.67 -6.21
N LEU A 110 -3.67 -10.08 -5.12
CA LEU A 110 -4.86 -10.55 -4.41
C LEU A 110 -6.12 -10.54 -5.32
N VAL A 111 -6.22 -9.62 -6.28
CA VAL A 111 -7.35 -9.54 -7.23
C VAL A 111 -7.49 -10.79 -8.11
N ASN A 112 -6.37 -11.47 -8.38
CA ASN A 112 -6.31 -12.67 -9.20
C ASN A 112 -6.40 -13.96 -8.37
N SER A 113 -6.46 -13.83 -7.04
CA SER A 113 -6.41 -14.98 -6.15
C SER A 113 -7.80 -15.52 -5.88
N SER A 114 -8.09 -16.71 -6.41
CA SER A 114 -9.31 -17.44 -6.05
C SER A 114 -9.09 -18.17 -4.72
N PHE A 115 -9.67 -17.67 -3.63
CA PHE A 115 -9.74 -18.38 -2.36
C PHE A 115 -11.19 -18.46 -1.90
N ASN A 116 -11.61 -19.64 -1.45
CA ASN A 116 -12.95 -19.87 -0.94
C ASN A 116 -13.06 -19.27 0.46
N ILE A 117 -13.52 -18.03 0.55
CA ILE A 117 -13.83 -17.37 1.83
C ILE A 117 -14.99 -18.13 2.46
N ASN A 118 -14.75 -18.71 3.64
CA ASN A 118 -15.76 -19.43 4.40
C ASN A 118 -15.55 -19.20 5.90
N THR A 119 -16.36 -19.87 6.73
CA THR A 119 -16.36 -19.72 8.19
C THR A 119 -15.06 -20.13 8.89
N LYS A 120 -14.13 -20.75 8.16
CA LYS A 120 -12.80 -21.18 8.60
C LYS A 120 -11.67 -20.34 7.97
N THR A 121 -12.00 -19.33 7.17
CA THR A 121 -11.01 -18.43 6.57
C THR A 121 -10.82 -17.22 7.47
N ARG A 122 -9.56 -16.84 7.69
CA ARG A 122 -9.18 -15.61 8.39
C ARG A 122 -8.24 -14.81 7.52
N ILE A 123 -8.44 -13.50 7.46
CA ILE A 123 -7.52 -12.60 6.78
C ILE A 123 -6.91 -11.70 7.83
N LEU A 124 -5.59 -11.79 7.99
CA LEU A 124 -4.84 -10.85 8.82
C LEU A 124 -4.26 -9.77 7.91
N HIS A 125 -4.69 -8.54 8.12
CA HIS A 125 -4.18 -7.37 7.43
C HIS A 125 -3.32 -6.55 8.40
N TYR A 126 -2.08 -6.31 8.02
CA TYR A 126 -1.12 -5.51 8.78
C TYR A 126 -0.57 -4.41 7.88
N CYS A 127 -0.58 -3.18 8.39
CA CYS A 127 0.02 -2.03 7.74
C CYS A 127 0.79 -1.20 8.77
N PHE A 128 2.01 -0.81 8.44
CA PHE A 128 2.84 0.05 9.25
C PHE A 128 3.44 1.14 8.38
N VAL A 129 3.15 2.40 8.71
CA VAL A 129 3.76 3.55 8.05
C VAL A 129 4.98 3.98 8.85
N SER A 130 6.12 4.02 8.17
CA SER A 130 7.42 4.37 8.75
C SER A 130 7.90 5.76 8.40
N ASP A 131 7.51 6.25 7.22
CA ASP A 131 7.99 7.50 6.68
C ASP A 131 6.97 8.07 5.71
N GLU A 132 6.89 9.39 5.70
CA GLU A 132 6.03 10.18 4.84
C GLU A 132 6.85 11.32 4.28
N LYS A 133 6.91 11.41 2.96
CA LYS A 133 7.72 12.40 2.26
C LYS A 133 6.87 13.08 1.20
N CYS A 134 7.09 14.37 0.99
CA CYS A 134 6.49 15.13 -0.10
C CYS A 134 7.51 16.06 -0.77
N ILE A 135 7.21 16.45 -2.00
CA ILE A 135 7.90 17.52 -2.69
C ILE A 135 7.46 18.84 -2.05
N THR A 136 8.42 19.73 -1.76
CA THR A 136 8.16 21.04 -1.16
C THR A 136 7.31 21.93 -2.06
N ASP A 137 6.73 22.99 -1.49
CA ASP A 137 5.92 23.98 -2.22
C ASP A 137 6.72 24.76 -3.29
N GLN A 138 8.03 24.56 -3.39
CA GLN A 138 8.87 25.10 -4.47
C GLN A 138 8.77 24.25 -5.75
N VAL A 139 7.55 23.82 -6.05
CA VAL A 139 7.16 22.90 -7.12
C VAL A 139 7.65 23.36 -8.50
N TYR A 140 7.74 24.66 -8.73
CA TYR A 140 8.22 25.25 -9.99
C TYR A 140 9.72 25.04 -10.24
N LYS A 141 10.52 24.77 -9.20
CA LYS A 141 11.97 24.58 -9.33
C LYS A 141 12.35 23.24 -9.95
N VAL A 142 11.42 22.28 -10.02
CA VAL A 142 11.67 20.99 -10.70
C VAL A 142 11.34 21.05 -12.20
N LYS A 143 10.83 22.18 -12.72
CA LYS A 143 10.42 22.36 -14.11
C LYS A 143 11.52 21.99 -15.10
N ASP A 144 12.74 22.48 -14.89
CA ASP A 144 13.84 22.25 -15.83
C ASP A 144 14.23 20.77 -15.88
N ASN A 145 14.21 20.09 -14.73
CA ASN A 145 14.42 18.63 -14.66
C ASN A 145 13.33 17.86 -15.41
N ILE A 146 12.08 18.33 -15.35
CA ILE A 146 10.95 17.72 -16.07
C ILE A 146 11.13 17.89 -17.59
N LEU A 147 11.52 19.08 -18.03
CA LEU A 147 11.71 19.36 -19.46
C LEU A 147 12.94 18.65 -20.04
N ALA A 148 13.96 18.42 -19.22
CA ALA A 148 15.15 17.67 -19.61
C ALA A 148 14.94 16.15 -19.61
N ALA A 149 13.91 15.65 -18.92
CA ALA A 149 13.65 14.22 -18.85
C ALA A 149 13.14 13.69 -20.20
N THR A 150 13.89 12.74 -20.76
CA THR A 150 13.48 11.98 -21.94
C THR A 150 12.56 10.85 -21.49
N VAL A 151 11.26 10.97 -21.76
CA VAL A 151 10.27 9.95 -21.45
C VAL A 151 9.48 9.61 -22.72
N ASP A 152 9.56 8.35 -23.13
CA ASP A 152 8.97 7.86 -24.38
C ASP A 152 7.44 7.75 -24.32
N LYS A 153 6.87 7.74 -23.10
CA LYS A 153 5.43 7.65 -22.85
C LYS A 153 4.83 9.01 -22.46
N GLU A 154 3.51 9.10 -22.46
CA GLU A 154 2.83 10.30 -21.94
C GLU A 154 2.94 10.37 -20.43
N ILE A 155 3.13 11.59 -19.93
CA ILE A 155 3.17 11.87 -18.50
C ILE A 155 1.91 12.65 -18.18
N THR A 156 1.10 12.11 -17.29
CA THR A 156 -0.12 12.77 -16.80
C THR A 156 0.11 13.38 -15.42
N HIS A 157 0.85 12.67 -14.57
CA HIS A 157 1.07 13.03 -13.18
C HIS A 157 2.53 12.79 -12.77
N MET A 158 2.88 13.30 -11.60
CA MET A 158 4.10 12.99 -10.87
C MET A 158 3.75 12.55 -9.46
N VAL A 159 4.48 11.58 -8.92
CA VAL A 159 4.43 11.21 -7.50
C VAL A 159 5.03 12.35 -6.68
N ALA A 160 4.17 13.16 -6.07
CA ALA A 160 4.59 14.33 -5.31
C ALA A 160 4.59 14.10 -3.81
N ALA A 161 3.87 13.09 -3.33
CA ALA A 161 4.05 12.59 -1.97
C ALA A 161 4.01 11.05 -1.95
N ILE A 162 4.64 10.45 -0.94
CA ILE A 162 4.72 9.01 -0.79
C ILE A 162 4.71 8.61 0.69
N ARG A 163 4.00 7.53 0.99
CA ARG A 163 4.05 6.79 2.25
C ARG A 163 4.91 5.54 2.06
N LEU A 164 5.84 5.32 2.97
CA LEU A 164 6.73 4.16 2.98
C LEU A 164 6.50 3.31 4.23
N GLY A 165 6.60 1.99 4.10
CA GLY A 165 6.51 1.08 5.22
C GLY A 165 6.25 -0.37 4.81
N ILE A 166 5.49 -1.07 5.66
CA ILE A 166 5.19 -2.50 5.51
C ILE A 166 3.68 -2.67 5.31
N HIS A 167 3.29 -3.40 4.27
CA HIS A 167 1.91 -3.82 4.06
C HIS A 167 1.89 -5.31 3.79
N LEU A 168 1.13 -6.02 4.60
CA LEU A 168 1.06 -7.48 4.64
C LEU A 168 -0.40 -7.90 4.74
N VAL A 169 -0.80 -8.85 3.90
CA VAL A 169 -2.10 -9.51 3.94
C VAL A 169 -1.85 -11.01 3.96
N ILE A 170 -2.35 -11.69 4.99
CA ILE A 170 -2.17 -13.13 5.20
C ILE A 170 -3.53 -13.80 5.14
N ILE A 171 -3.65 -14.82 4.29
CA ILE A 171 -4.83 -15.68 4.24
C ILE A 171 -4.53 -16.95 5.01
N LEU A 172 -5.35 -17.19 6.03
CA LEU A 172 -5.24 -18.31 6.96
C LEU A 172 -6.47 -19.21 6.87
N GLN A 173 -6.22 -20.51 6.96
CA GLN A 173 -7.25 -21.52 7.07
C GLN A 173 -7.20 -22.21 8.43
N LEU A 174 -8.33 -22.25 9.13
CA LEU A 174 -8.49 -22.89 10.43
C LEU A 174 -8.71 -24.40 10.28
N SER A 175 -8.11 -25.18 11.19
CA SER A 175 -8.57 -26.54 11.47
C SER A 175 -9.87 -26.47 12.29
N THR A 176 -10.77 -27.43 12.09
CA THR A 176 -12.19 -27.37 12.53
C THR A 176 -12.42 -27.23 14.03
N ASP A 177 -11.42 -27.55 14.84
CA ASP A 177 -11.68 -27.94 16.23
C ASP A 177 -11.41 -26.81 17.25
N TYR A 178 -10.82 -25.67 16.83
CA TYR A 178 -10.30 -24.63 17.75
C TYR A 178 -10.55 -23.20 17.25
N LYS A 179 -11.70 -22.95 16.62
CA LYS A 179 -12.01 -21.63 16.02
C LYS A 179 -11.87 -20.47 17.02
N TYR A 180 -12.43 -20.60 18.23
CA TYR A 180 -12.48 -19.51 19.20
C TYR A 180 -11.09 -19.21 19.80
N GLU A 181 -10.32 -20.24 20.12
CA GLU A 181 -8.97 -20.10 20.69
C GLU A 181 -8.00 -19.51 19.67
N ILE A 182 -8.14 -19.89 18.40
CA ILE A 182 -7.34 -19.31 17.32
C ILE A 182 -7.74 -17.86 17.08
N ASP A 183 -9.02 -17.53 17.10
CA ASP A 183 -9.47 -16.15 16.93
C ASP A 183 -8.92 -15.25 18.07
N ASP A 184 -8.99 -15.69 19.32
CA ASP A 184 -8.39 -14.98 20.47
C ASP A 184 -6.86 -14.82 20.32
N LEU A 185 -6.17 -15.87 19.84
CA LEU A 185 -4.75 -15.82 19.55
C LEU A 185 -4.42 -14.80 18.46
N LEU A 186 -5.18 -14.76 17.36
CA LEU A 186 -4.99 -13.80 16.27
C LEU A 186 -5.21 -12.35 16.73
N GLU A 187 -6.22 -12.10 17.58
CA GLU A 187 -6.42 -10.77 18.17
C GLU A 187 -5.25 -10.37 19.08
N LYS A 188 -4.75 -11.28 19.93
CA LYS A 188 -3.56 -11.04 20.76
C LYS A 188 -2.33 -10.71 19.92
N ILE A 189 -2.13 -11.41 18.81
CA ILE A 189 -1.03 -11.13 17.88
C ILE A 189 -1.20 -9.74 17.27
N SER A 190 -2.39 -9.41 16.77
CA SER A 190 -2.70 -8.10 16.20
C SER A 190 -2.35 -6.96 17.17
N GLN A 191 -2.76 -7.09 18.43
CA GLN A 191 -2.43 -6.13 19.49
C GLN A 191 -0.92 -6.08 19.77
N SER A 192 -0.24 -7.22 19.74
CA SER A 192 1.19 -7.31 20.02
C SER A 192 2.02 -6.67 18.90
N LEU A 193 1.68 -6.94 17.63
CA LEU A 193 2.31 -6.32 16.45
C LEU A 193 2.12 -4.79 16.45
N THR A 194 0.94 -4.32 16.85
CA THR A 194 0.65 -2.88 17.02
C THR A 194 1.61 -2.23 18.04
N LYS A 195 1.93 -2.95 19.12
CA LYS A 195 2.89 -2.52 20.16
C LYS A 195 4.35 -2.79 19.81
N ASN A 196 4.65 -3.30 18.62
CA ASN A 196 5.98 -3.74 18.20
C ASN A 196 6.59 -4.83 19.10
N ILE A 197 5.76 -5.70 19.65
CA ILE A 197 6.20 -6.81 20.48
C ILE A 197 5.70 -8.09 19.79
N PHE A 198 6.57 -9.07 19.61
CA PHE A 198 6.13 -10.41 19.22
C PHE A 198 6.68 -11.40 20.23
N LYS A 199 5.80 -11.87 21.11
CA LYS A 199 6.10 -12.88 22.12
C LYS A 199 4.93 -13.85 22.14
N ILE A 200 5.25 -15.13 22.03
CA ILE A 200 4.27 -16.21 22.14
C ILE A 200 4.73 -17.19 23.21
N THR A 201 3.79 -17.69 23.99
CA THR A 201 4.00 -18.76 24.95
C THR A 201 4.14 -20.11 24.24
N LYS A 202 4.61 -21.13 24.96
CA LYS A 202 4.74 -22.49 24.42
C LYS A 202 3.39 -23.07 23.97
N ASN A 203 2.31 -22.77 24.69
CA ASN A 203 0.96 -23.23 24.37
C ASN A 203 0.43 -22.53 23.11
N GLU A 204 0.62 -21.22 23.01
CA GLU A 204 0.26 -20.45 21.80
C GLU A 204 1.02 -20.92 20.57
N LYS A 205 2.30 -21.33 20.73
CA LYS A 205 3.08 -21.92 19.64
C LYS A 205 2.44 -23.20 19.08
N GLN A 206 1.84 -24.04 19.93
CA GLN A 206 1.14 -25.23 19.46
C GLN A 206 -0.12 -24.88 18.66
N LEU A 207 -0.87 -23.86 19.08
CA LEU A 207 -2.02 -23.34 18.33
C LEU A 207 -1.59 -22.71 17.00
N PHE A 208 -0.48 -21.95 17.00
CA PHE A 208 0.14 -21.38 15.79
C PHE A 208 0.45 -22.44 14.73
N ASN A 209 0.98 -23.59 15.14
CA ASN A 209 1.33 -24.66 14.22
C ASN A 209 0.11 -25.33 13.59
N ARG A 210 -1.11 -25.07 14.10
CA ARG A 210 -2.37 -25.57 13.53
C ARG A 210 -2.95 -24.64 12.47
N LEU A 211 -2.44 -23.40 12.38
CA LEU A 211 -2.82 -22.45 11.35
C LEU A 211 -2.12 -22.80 10.04
N ILE A 212 -2.91 -22.97 8.99
CA ILE A 212 -2.38 -23.17 7.64
C ILE A 212 -2.33 -21.80 6.97
N ILE A 213 -1.13 -21.36 6.59
CA ILE A 213 -0.97 -20.21 5.70
C ILE A 213 -1.31 -20.68 4.29
N THR A 214 -2.40 -20.16 3.74
CA THR A 214 -2.78 -20.41 2.35
C THR A 214 -2.00 -19.50 1.42
N LYS A 215 -1.87 -18.22 1.80
CA LYS A 215 -1.19 -17.23 0.98
C LYS A 215 -0.71 -16.04 1.81
N VAL A 216 0.41 -15.46 1.39
CA VAL A 216 0.95 -14.21 1.93
C VAL A 216 1.12 -13.24 0.77
N PHE A 217 0.62 -12.03 0.94
CA PHE A 217 0.81 -10.92 0.02
C PHE A 217 1.49 -9.79 0.76
N SER A 218 2.53 -9.20 0.15
CA SER A 218 3.27 -8.12 0.79
C SER A 218 3.89 -7.20 -0.25
N ASN A 219 4.02 -5.92 0.11
CA ASN A 219 4.79 -4.95 -0.67
C ASN A 219 6.31 -5.27 -0.61
N ILE A 220 6.77 -5.93 0.46
CA ILE A 220 8.13 -6.47 0.62
C ILE A 220 8.17 -7.93 0.17
N LYS A 221 9.03 -8.25 -0.80
CA LYS A 221 9.09 -9.57 -1.46
C LYS A 221 9.35 -10.70 -0.46
N ASP A 222 10.39 -10.55 0.34
CA ASP A 222 10.90 -11.57 1.26
C ASP A 222 9.83 -12.06 2.24
N LEU A 223 8.88 -11.20 2.63
CA LEU A 223 7.78 -11.60 3.51
C LEU A 223 6.80 -12.56 2.83
N SER A 224 6.62 -12.47 1.52
CA SER A 224 5.72 -13.34 0.76
C SER A 224 6.27 -14.76 0.59
N GLU A 225 7.57 -14.96 0.82
CA GLU A 225 8.27 -16.23 0.67
C GLU A 225 8.31 -17.04 1.99
N ILE A 226 7.89 -16.44 3.11
CA ILE A 226 7.90 -17.10 4.42
C ILE A 226 6.66 -17.99 4.59
N SER A 227 6.89 -19.28 4.84
CA SER A 227 5.83 -20.30 4.92
C SER A 227 5.24 -20.52 6.31
N THR A 228 5.80 -19.91 7.36
CA THR A 228 5.32 -20.08 8.75
C THR A 228 4.97 -18.75 9.39
N LEU A 229 3.86 -18.71 10.13
CA LEU A 229 3.37 -17.48 10.75
C LEU A 229 4.34 -16.93 11.80
N PHE A 230 4.99 -17.83 12.55
CA PHE A 230 5.95 -17.44 13.59
C PHE A 230 7.16 -16.70 13.00
N GLU A 231 7.80 -17.28 11.98
CA GLU A 231 8.93 -16.63 11.31
C GLU A 231 8.50 -15.35 10.59
N LEU A 232 7.29 -15.34 10.02
CA LEU A 232 6.74 -14.16 9.34
C LEU A 232 6.59 -12.98 10.30
N PHE A 233 5.95 -13.17 11.46
CA PHE A 233 5.78 -12.08 12.43
C PHE A 233 7.07 -11.65 13.09
N LYS A 234 7.97 -12.60 13.37
CA LYS A 234 9.33 -12.27 13.83
C LYS A 234 10.04 -11.38 12.81
N LYS A 235 9.98 -11.74 11.52
CA LYS A 235 10.59 -10.96 10.44
C LYS A 235 9.96 -9.59 10.29
N VAL A 236 8.64 -9.46 10.43
CA VAL A 236 7.94 -8.15 10.42
C VAL A 236 8.47 -7.23 11.51
N VAL A 237 8.66 -7.73 12.74
CA VAL A 237 9.22 -6.93 13.85
C VAL A 237 10.67 -6.53 13.57
N GLU A 238 11.49 -7.42 12.99
CA GLU A 238 12.85 -7.11 12.58
C GLU A 238 12.88 -6.01 11.49
N ILE A 239 12.09 -6.18 10.42
CA ILE A 239 12.01 -5.23 9.29
C ILE A 239 11.55 -3.85 9.76
N LYS A 240 10.63 -3.78 10.72
CA LYS A 240 10.12 -2.50 11.26
C LYS A 240 11.24 -1.58 11.78
N LEU A 241 12.36 -2.16 12.23
CA LEU A 241 13.53 -1.43 12.73
C LEU A 241 14.49 -1.00 11.60
N LEU A 242 14.33 -1.54 10.39
CA LEU A 242 15.22 -1.36 9.24
C LEU A 242 14.54 -0.49 8.18
N THR A 243 14.57 0.82 8.35
CA THR A 243 13.82 1.75 7.48
C THR A 243 14.20 1.70 5.99
N HIS A 244 15.39 1.21 5.65
CA HIS A 244 15.89 1.10 4.28
C HIS A 244 15.25 -0.05 3.47
N VAL A 245 14.61 -1.02 4.13
CA VAL A 245 13.89 -2.13 3.44
C VAL A 245 12.40 -1.84 3.28
N HIS A 246 11.92 -0.71 3.77
CA HIS A 246 10.52 -0.32 3.63
C HIS A 246 10.21 0.05 2.18
N CYS A 247 9.03 -0.37 1.73
CA CYS A 247 8.59 -0.15 0.35
C CYS A 247 7.43 0.86 0.31
N PRO A 248 7.14 1.42 -0.88
CA PRO A 248 5.94 2.21 -1.10
C PRO A 248 4.68 1.50 -0.58
N LEU A 249 3.87 2.24 0.16
CA LEU A 249 2.52 1.86 0.60
C LEU A 249 1.46 2.59 -0.21
N GLN A 250 1.74 3.86 -0.53
CA GLN A 250 0.81 4.76 -1.17
C GLN A 250 1.55 5.91 -1.82
N CYS A 251 1.14 6.23 -3.04
CA CYS A 251 1.59 7.38 -3.79
C CYS A 251 0.48 8.43 -3.84
N PHE A 252 0.89 9.69 -3.82
CA PHE A 252 0.00 10.83 -4.00
C PHE A 252 0.47 11.57 -5.24
N LEU A 253 -0.36 11.46 -6.27
CA LEU A 253 -0.09 11.92 -7.60
C LEU A 253 -0.63 13.34 -7.76
N ARG A 254 0.16 14.20 -8.39
CA ARG A 254 -0.27 15.55 -8.74
C ARG A 254 -0.11 15.75 -10.26
N PRO A 255 -1.06 16.43 -10.94
CA PRO A 255 -0.97 16.63 -12.38
C PRO A 255 0.34 17.27 -12.78
N ILE A 256 0.95 16.82 -13.86
CA ILE A 256 2.26 17.31 -14.31
C ILE A 256 2.25 18.82 -14.60
N GLN A 257 1.08 19.35 -15.01
CA GLN A 257 0.86 20.77 -15.25
C GLN A 257 1.04 21.61 -13.99
N SER A 258 0.87 21.04 -12.78
CA SER A 258 1.13 21.75 -11.53
C SER A 258 2.61 22.08 -11.34
N PHE A 259 3.51 21.29 -11.94
CA PHE A 259 4.96 21.49 -11.88
C PHE A 259 5.47 22.24 -13.11
N CYS A 260 4.87 21.97 -14.27
CA CYS A 260 5.22 22.57 -15.54
C CYS A 260 3.95 22.89 -16.34
N PRO A 261 3.31 24.05 -16.13
CA PRO A 261 2.06 24.42 -16.82
C PRO A 261 2.19 24.41 -18.36
N SER A 262 3.40 24.64 -18.86
CA SER A 262 3.73 24.63 -20.27
C SER A 262 3.92 23.22 -20.87
N TYR A 263 3.91 22.16 -20.07
CA TYR A 263 4.23 20.79 -20.52
C TYR A 263 3.39 20.34 -21.73
N VAL A 264 2.07 20.61 -21.71
CA VAL A 264 1.16 20.28 -22.81
C VAL A 264 1.54 20.99 -24.12
N LYS A 265 2.03 22.23 -24.03
CA LYS A 265 2.44 23.02 -25.21
C LYS A 265 3.75 22.52 -25.84
N TYR A 266 4.61 21.85 -25.08
CA TYR A 266 5.90 21.37 -25.59
C TYR A 266 5.80 20.02 -26.33
N LYS A 267 4.81 19.18 -26.01
CA LYS A 267 4.58 17.91 -26.73
C LYS A 267 3.78 18.07 -28.02
N VAL A 268 2.95 19.11 -28.14
CA VAL A 268 2.27 19.47 -29.40
C VAL A 268 3.21 20.32 -30.26
N LYS A 269 4.31 19.72 -30.72
CA LYS A 269 5.05 20.23 -31.88
C LYS A 269 4.73 19.30 -33.04
N TYR A 270 3.96 19.81 -33.99
CA TYR A 270 3.73 19.20 -35.30
C TYR A 270 5.05 18.93 -36.01
#